data_AF-A0A5J4P609-F1
#
_entry.id   AF-A0A5J4P609-F1
#
_cell.length_a   1.000
_cell.length_b   1.000
_cell.length_c   1.000
_cell.angle_alpha   90.00
_cell.angle_beta   90.00
_cell.angle_gamma   90.00
#
_symmetry.space_group_name_H-M   'P 1'
#
loop_
_entity.id
_entity.type
_entity.pdbx_description
1 polymer ?
#
loop_
_entity_poly.entity_id
_entity_poly.type
_entity_poly.pdbx_seq_one_letter_code
_entity_poly.pdbx_strand_id
1 'polypeptide(L)' 'MAQVKSKTKQPTKKVIDILFQKFSYNNFSYEDIKNTVFMSYDDLKNQLFSLLESKTLNMIFNKEIGKIVYNIRHENKKN' A
#
# COMPACT_ATOMS: atom_id res chain seq x y z
N MET A 1 -23.46 13.03 -20.84
CA MET A 1 -22.43 13.14 -19.77
C MET A 1 -21.89 11.74 -19.53
N ALA A 2 -20.66 11.45 -19.98
CA ALA A 2 -20.06 10.14 -19.78
C ALA A 2 -19.78 9.96 -18.27
N GLN A 3 -20.44 9.00 -17.64
CA GLN A 3 -20.01 8.51 -16.32
C GLN A 3 -18.62 7.91 -16.52
N VAL A 4 -17.59 8.68 -16.16
CA VAL A 4 -16.26 8.14 -15.90
C VAL A 4 -16.46 7.24 -14.68
N LYS A 5 -16.75 5.96 -14.93
CA LYS A 5 -16.67 4.92 -13.92
C LYS A 5 -15.22 4.95 -13.46
N SER A 6 -14.95 5.67 -12.38
CA SER A 6 -13.75 5.52 -11.58
C SER A 6 -13.73 4.06 -11.16
N LYS A 7 -13.15 3.21 -12.01
CA LYS A 7 -12.75 1.86 -11.63
C LYS A 7 -11.67 2.10 -10.58
N THR A 8 -12.07 2.24 -9.32
CA THR A 8 -11.21 1.96 -8.19
C THR A 8 -10.74 0.53 -8.43
N LYS A 9 -9.60 0.40 -9.12
CA LYS A 9 -8.95 -0.88 -9.36
C LYS A 9 -8.61 -1.36 -7.97
N GLN A 10 -9.38 -2.34 -7.49
CA GLN A 10 -9.09 -2.99 -6.22
C GLN A 10 -7.60 -3.31 -6.15
N PRO A 11 -6.99 -3.18 -4.97
CA PRO A 11 -5.59 -3.51 -4.80
C PRO A 11 -5.38 -4.93 -5.31
N THR A 12 -4.57 -5.05 -6.35
CA THR A 12 -4.31 -6.31 -7.02
C THR A 12 -3.73 -7.20 -5.95
N LYS A 13 -4.30 -8.38 -5.74
CA LYS A 13 -3.85 -9.32 -4.70
C LYS A 13 -2.33 -9.54 -4.73
N LYS A 14 -1.72 -9.47 -5.92
CA LYS A 14 -0.28 -9.46 -6.18
C LYS A 14 0.49 -8.32 -5.50
N VAL A 15 0.00 -7.09 -5.53
CA VAL A 15 0.67 -5.93 -4.88
C VAL A 15 0.66 -6.10 -3.37
N ILE A 16 -0.47 -6.55 -2.82
CA ILE A 16 -0.59 -6.86 -1.39
C ILE A 16 0.40 -7.95 -1.02
N ASP A 17 0.44 -9.06 -1.78
CA ASP A 17 1.32 -10.19 -1.52
C ASP A 17 2.80 -9.80 -1.61
N ILE A 18 3.19 -9.01 -2.62
CA ILE A 18 4.56 -8.51 -2.78
C ILE A 18 4.94 -7.61 -1.61
N LEU A 19 4.09 -6.63 -1.28
CA LEU A 19 4.37 -5.73 -0.18
C LEU A 19 4.43 -6.48 1.15
N PHE A 20 3.59 -7.49 1.32
CA PHE A 20 3.57 -8.34 2.49
C PHE A 20 4.81 -9.23 2.57
N GLN A 21 5.22 -9.88 1.50
CA GLN A 21 6.44 -10.71 1.51
C GLN A 21 7.71 -9.88 1.69
N LYS A 22 7.77 -8.69 1.08
CA LYS A 22 8.94 -7.82 1.12
C LYS A 22 9.01 -6.97 2.38
N PHE A 23 7.86 -6.62 2.98
CA PHE A 23 7.79 -5.64 4.04
C PHE A 23 6.93 -6.04 5.27
N SER A 24 6.52 -7.31 5.42
CA SER A 24 5.68 -7.79 6.55
C SER A 24 6.15 -7.37 7.95
N TYR A 25 7.46 -7.21 8.14
CA TYR A 25 8.05 -6.99 9.46
C TYR A 25 8.68 -5.60 9.63
N ASN A 26 8.73 -4.79 8.56
CA ASN A 26 9.43 -3.52 8.57
C ASN A 26 8.52 -2.36 8.20
N ASN A 27 8.87 -1.18 8.69
CA ASN A 27 8.36 0.08 8.17
C ASN A 27 9.07 0.37 6.85
N PHE A 28 8.30 0.70 5.81
CA PHE A 28 8.83 0.94 4.47
C PHE A 28 8.34 2.27 3.92
N SER A 29 9.15 2.93 3.11
CA SER A 29 8.81 4.23 2.54
C SER A 29 8.13 4.07 1.18
N TYR A 30 7.50 5.14 0.69
CA TYR A 30 6.96 5.16 -0.67
C TYR A 30 8.01 4.76 -1.72
N GLU A 31 9.26 5.18 -1.52
CA GLU A 31 10.38 4.88 -2.40
C GLU A 31 10.68 3.38 -2.47
N ASP A 32 10.65 2.68 -1.33
CA ASP A 32 10.88 1.23 -1.28
C ASP A 32 9.80 0.46 -2.05
N ILE A 33 8.56 0.91 -1.92
CA ILE A 33 7.42 0.34 -2.65
C ILE A 33 7.58 0.55 -4.14
N LYS A 34 7.94 1.77 -4.55
CA LYS A 34 8.14 2.14 -5.95
C LYS A 34 9.27 1.32 -6.58
N ASN A 35 10.35 1.05 -5.83
CA ASN A 35 11.45 0.21 -6.29
C ASN A 35 11.07 -1.28 -6.36
N THR A 36 10.14 -1.73 -5.52
CA THR A 36 9.72 -3.12 -5.44
C THR A 36 8.61 -3.46 -6.44
N VAL A 37 7.66 -2.53 -6.63
CA VAL A 37 6.49 -2.68 -7.49
C VAL A 37 6.70 -1.82 -8.72
N PHE A 38 7.07 -2.46 -9.83
CA PHE A 38 7.30 -1.78 -11.10
C PHE A 38 5.96 -1.42 -11.76
N MET A 39 5.43 -0.25 -11.38
CA MET A 39 4.09 0.21 -11.73
C MET A 39 4.09 1.74 -11.87
N SER A 40 3.16 2.27 -12.69
CA SER A 40 2.95 3.72 -12.82
C SER A 40 2.56 4.35 -11.48
N TYR A 41 3.07 5.56 -11.21
CA TYR A 41 2.81 6.32 -9.99
C TYR A 41 1.31 6.39 -9.63
N ASP A 42 0.45 6.65 -10.62
CA ASP A 42 -0.99 6.76 -10.46
C ASP A 42 -1.65 5.45 -10.00
N ASP A 43 -1.25 4.34 -10.61
CA ASP A 43 -1.80 3.03 -10.28
C ASP A 43 -1.32 2.60 -8.89
N LEU A 44 -0.04 2.83 -8.56
CA LEU A 44 0.51 2.53 -7.25
C LEU A 44 -0.17 3.35 -6.14
N LYS A 45 -0.40 4.65 -6.38
CA LYS A 45 -1.10 5.52 -5.44
C LYS A 45 -2.52 5.03 -5.18
N ASN A 46 -3.25 4.65 -6.22
CA ASN A 46 -4.61 4.10 -6.08
C ASN A 46 -4.61 2.79 -5.28
N GLN A 47 -3.66 1.90 -5.54
CA GLN A 47 -3.53 0.63 -4.81
C GLN A 47 -3.23 0.87 -3.32
N LEU A 48 -2.28 1.76 -3.00
CA LEU A 48 -1.94 2.11 -1.62
C LEU A 48 -3.13 2.77 -0.90
N PHE A 49 -3.86 3.64 -1.59
CA PHE A 49 -5.05 4.29 -1.03
C PHE A 49 -6.12 3.26 -0.67
N SER A 50 -6.41 2.32 -1.58
CA SER A 50 -7.35 1.25 -1.27
C SER A 50 -6.88 0.33 -0.15
N LEU A 51 -5.58 0.12 0.02
CA LEU A 51 -5.03 -0.65 1.14
C LEU A 51 -5.14 0.08 2.48
N LEU A 52 -5.00 1.42 2.46
CA LEU A 52 -5.26 2.28 3.62
C LEU A 52 -6.74 2.24 4.01
N GLU A 53 -7.64 2.37 3.03
CA GLU A 53 -9.09 2.26 3.25
C GLU A 53 -9.49 0.88 3.79
N SER A 54 -8.86 -0.19 3.29
CA SER A 54 -9.12 -1.56 3.75
C SER A 54 -8.47 -1.89 5.09
N LYS A 55 -7.78 -0.93 5.74
CA LYS A 55 -7.01 -1.12 6.98
C LYS A 55 -5.90 -2.19 6.91
N THR A 56 -5.62 -2.72 5.72
CA THR A 56 -4.54 -3.67 5.46
C THR A 56 -3.18 -2.97 5.54
N LEU A 57 -3.12 -1.69 5.17
CA LEU A 57 -1.92 -0.88 5.22
C LEU A 57 -2.17 0.30 6.15
N ASN A 58 -1.17 0.64 6.94
CA ASN A 58 -1.19 1.74 7.87
C ASN A 58 -0.11 2.73 7.45
N MET A 59 -0.46 4.01 7.41
CA MET A 59 0.48 5.10 7.09
C MET A 59 0.74 5.87 8.37
N ILE A 60 2.00 5.97 8.77
CA ILE A 60 2.43 6.71 9.95
C ILE A 60 3.49 7.72 9.52
N PHE A 61 3.37 8.96 9.98
CA PHE A 61 4.46 9.91 9.84
C PHE A 61 5.48 9.66 10.96
N ASN A 62 6.67 9.17 10.59
CA ASN A 62 7.75 8.98 11.53
C ASN A 62 8.49 10.32 11.71
N LYS A 63 8.31 10.91 12.90
CA LYS A 63 8.91 12.20 13.28
C LYS A 63 10.42 12.13 13.48
N GLU A 64 10.99 10.97 13.80
CA GLU A 64 12.43 10.80 14.02
C GLU A 64 13.22 10.90 12.71
N ILE A 65 12.66 10.35 11.63
CA ILE A 65 13.25 10.41 10.28
C ILE A 65 12.63 11.50 9.40
N GLY A 66 11.58 12.18 9.86
CA GLY A 66 10.85 13.19 9.11
C GLY A 66 10.17 12.67 7.83
N LYS A 67 9.83 11.38 7.76
CA LYS A 67 9.28 10.73 6.56
C LYS A 67 8.00 9.96 6.86
N ILE A 68 7.17 9.82 5.83
CA ILE A 68 6.00 8.93 5.86
C ILE A 68 6.49 7.50 5.70
N VAL A 69 6.15 6.65 6.68
CA VAL A 69 6.37 5.21 6.62
C VAL A 69 5.04 4.49 6.53
N TYR A 70 5.04 3.43 5.74
CA TYR A 70 3.94 2.51 5.59
C TYR A 70 4.26 1.22 6.33
N ASN A 71 3.24 0.60 6.88
CA ASN A 71 3.32 -0.66 7.60
C ASN A 71 2.11 -1.51 7.22
N ILE A 72 2.32 -2.77 6.85
CA ILE A 72 1.22 -3.67 6.53
C ILE A 72 0.76 -4.35 7.81
N ARG A 73 -0.50 -4.13 8.15
CA ARG A 73 -1.14 -4.86 9.24
C ARG A 73 -1.40 -6.28 8.76
N HIS A 74 -0.65 -7.20 9.36
CA HIS A 74 -1.00 -8.61 9.38
C HIS A 74 -2.28 -8.73 10.24
N GLU A 75 -3.46 -8.76 9.62
CA GLU A 75 -4.61 -9.35 10.28
C GLU A 75 -4.32 -10.85 10.32
N ASN A 76 -3.48 -11.26 11.28
CA ASN A 76 -3.43 -12.63 11.71
C ASN A 76 -4.85 -12.93 12.22
N LYS A 77 -5.69 -13.48 11.35
CA LYS A 77 -6.82 -14.32 11.77
C LYS A 77 -6.21 -15.50 12.53
N LYS A 78 -5.76 -15.25 13.75
CA LYS A 78 -5.63 -16.28 14.77
C LYS A 78 -7.05 -16.57 15.21
N ASN A 79 -7.56 -17.58 14.53
CA ASN A 79 -8.65 -18.48 14.92
C ASN A 79 -8.73 -18.70 16.43
#